data_AF-A8PS88-F1
#
_entry.id   AF-A8PS88-F1
#
_cell.length_a   1.000
_cell.length_b   1.000
_cell.length_c   1.000
_cell.angle_alpha   90.00
_cell.angle_beta   90.00
_cell.angle_gamma   90.00
#
_symmetry.space_group_name_H-M   'P 1'
#
loop_
_entity.id
_entity.type
_entity.pdbx_description
1 polymer ?
#
loop_
_entity_poly.entity_id
_entity_poly.type
_entity_poly.pdbx_seq_one_letter_code
_entity_poly.pdbx_strand_id
1 'polypeptide(L)' 'MSVKEAMVEMFSAAVNMEKIRPPRMCCPFRGTPKWASGHAQKGRQQTHFDDLIFWLYVTCELFAKEREPIQPLPPT' A
#
# COMPACT_ATOMS: atom_id res chain seq x y z
N MET A 1 3.73 -19.59 17.07
CA MET A 1 2.73 -18.58 16.67
C MET A 1 2.00 -19.11 15.45
N SER A 2 0.72 -19.42 15.59
CA SER A 2 -0.12 -19.98 14.53
C SER A 2 -0.66 -18.86 13.63
N VAL A 3 -0.84 -19.11 12.33
CA VAL A 3 -1.40 -18.13 11.37
C VAL A 3 -2.75 -17.58 11.85
N LYS A 4 -3.54 -18.41 12.54
CA LYS A 4 -4.82 -18.00 13.13
C LYS A 4 -4.66 -16.92 14.21
N GLU A 5 -3.62 -17.03 15.05
CA GLU A 5 -3.34 -16.07 16.11
C GLU A 5 -2.92 -14.73 15.51
N ALA A 6 -2.07 -14.75 14.47
CA ALA A 6 -1.65 -13.56 13.75
C ALA A 6 -2.83 -12.85 13.04
N MET A 7 -3.75 -13.60 12.44
CA MET A 7 -4.95 -13.03 11.82
C MET A 7 -5.89 -12.38 12.83
N VAL A 8 -6.09 -13.01 14.00
CA VAL A 8 -6.93 -12.46 15.08
C VAL A 8 -6.31 -11.19 15.66
N GLU A 9 -4.98 -11.15 15.82
CA GLU A 9 -4.28 -9.96 16.28
C GLU A 9 -4.37 -8.82 15.26
N MET A 10 -4.13 -9.09 13.98
CA MET A 10 -4.31 -8.10 12.91
C MET A 10 -5.74 -7.55 12.85
N PHE A 11 -6.74 -8.42 12.97
CA PHE A 11 -8.15 -8.00 12.96
C PHE A 11 -8.49 -7.17 14.19
N SER A 12 -8.00 -7.57 15.36
CA SER A 12 -8.19 -6.83 16.62
C SER A 12 -7.50 -5.46 16.59
N ALA A 13 -6.29 -5.37 16.00
CA ALA A 13 -5.59 -4.11 15.77
C ALA A 13 -6.31 -3.21 14.75
N ALA A 14 -6.94 -3.79 13.73
CA ALA A 14 -7.76 -3.06 12.78
C ALA A 14 -9.06 -2.51 13.40
N VAL A 15 -9.63 -3.21 14.39
CA VAL A 15 -10.84 -2.78 15.12
C VAL A 15 -10.51 -1.75 16.22
N ASN A 16 -9.29 -1.74 16.74
CA ASN A 16 -8.89 -0.83 17.80
C ASN A 16 -8.55 0.58 17.26
N MET A 17 -9.61 1.34 16.92
CA MET A 17 -9.57 2.70 16.40
C MET A 17 -8.85 3.71 17.31
N GLU A 18 -8.63 3.40 18.60
CA GLU A 18 -7.93 4.28 19.56
C GLU A 18 -6.46 4.55 19.19
N LYS A 19 -5.80 3.68 18.44
CA LYS A 19 -4.37 3.83 18.08
C LYS A 19 -4.14 4.47 16.71
N ILE A 20 -5.18 4.76 15.95
CA ILE A 20 -5.05 5.36 14.62
C ILE A 20 -5.03 6.88 14.77
N ARG A 21 -3.89 7.51 14.43
CA ARG A 21 -3.80 8.97 14.40
C ARG A 21 -4.76 9.52 13.33
N PRO A 22 -5.46 10.64 13.59
CA PRO A 22 -6.28 11.31 12.58
C PRO A 22 -5.49 11.59 11.30
N PRO A 23 -6.12 11.47 10.11
CA PRO A 23 -5.44 11.71 8.85
C PRO A 23 -5.03 13.18 8.73
N ARG A 24 -3.84 13.43 8.19
CA ARG A 24 -3.42 14.79 7.82
C ARG A 24 -4.28 15.30 6.66
N MET A 25 -4.46 16.63 6.58
CA MET A 25 -5.17 17.26 5.45
C MET A 25 -4.54 16.96 4.09
N CYS A 26 -3.21 16.84 4.05
CA CYS A 26 -2.46 16.43 2.88
C CYS A 26 -1.23 15.62 3.29
N CYS A 27 -0.91 14.58 2.52
CA CYS A 27 0.28 13.76 2.66
C CYS A 27 1.03 13.76 1.30
N PRO A 28 2.08 14.58 1.12
CA PRO A 28 2.76 14.67 -0.16
C PRO A 28 3.37 13.34 -0.56
N PHE A 29 3.16 12.95 -1.82
CA PHE A 29 3.68 11.70 -2.37
C PHE A 29 5.21 11.77 -2.51
N ARG A 30 5.91 10.75 -1.98
CA ARG A 30 7.38 10.61 -2.06
C ARG A 30 7.82 9.19 -2.45
N GLY A 31 6.88 8.34 -2.84
CA GLY A 31 7.16 6.95 -3.20
C GLY A 31 7.51 6.79 -4.68
N THR A 32 7.67 5.54 -5.11
CA THR A 32 7.87 5.19 -6.52
C THR A 32 6.50 5.14 -7.23
N PRO A 33 6.24 5.96 -8.26
CA PRO A 33 4.92 6.05 -8.90
C PRO A 33 4.35 4.70 -9.37
N LYS A 34 5.21 3.82 -9.88
CA LYS A 34 4.86 2.49 -10.40
C LYS A 34 4.12 1.60 -9.40
N TRP A 35 4.43 1.74 -8.12
CA TRP A 35 3.95 0.86 -7.05
C TRP A 35 3.02 1.57 -6.07
N ALA A 36 2.77 2.85 -6.32
CA ALA A 36 1.98 3.67 -5.43
C ALA A 36 0.50 3.38 -5.62
N SER A 37 -0.23 3.31 -4.51
CA SER A 37 -1.68 3.33 -4.56
C SER A 37 -2.18 4.67 -5.13
N GLY A 38 -3.39 4.66 -5.69
CA GLY A 38 -4.04 5.91 -6.10
C GLY A 38 -4.32 6.86 -4.92
N HIS A 39 -4.37 6.37 -3.68
CA HIS A 39 -4.51 7.21 -2.49
C HIS A 39 -3.24 8.03 -2.24
N ALA A 40 -2.09 7.34 -2.27
CA ALA A 40 -0.78 7.96 -2.14
C ALA A 40 -0.55 9.00 -3.25
N GLN A 41 -0.86 8.67 -4.51
CA GLN A 41 -0.70 9.59 -5.64
C GLN A 41 -1.61 10.82 -5.55
N LYS A 42 -2.79 10.71 -4.93
CA LYS A 42 -3.73 11.83 -4.69
C LYS A 42 -3.38 12.65 -3.44
N GLY A 43 -2.26 12.38 -2.79
CA GLY A 43 -1.84 13.09 -1.58
C GLY A 43 -2.67 12.79 -0.34
N ARG A 44 -3.39 11.65 -0.31
CA ARG A 44 -4.16 11.23 0.86
C ARG A 44 -3.25 10.58 1.89
N GLN A 45 -3.65 10.64 3.16
CA GLN A 45 -2.93 9.97 4.22
C GLN A 45 -2.84 8.47 3.94
N GLN A 46 -1.61 7.95 3.93
CA GLN A 46 -1.35 6.53 3.76
C GLN A 46 -1.72 5.76 5.03
N THR A 47 -2.22 4.55 4.83
CA THR A 47 -2.64 3.55 5.81
C THR A 47 -2.05 2.19 5.42
N HIS A 48 -2.24 1.16 6.24
CA HIS A 48 -1.79 -0.21 5.91
C HIS A 48 -2.39 -0.75 4.59
N PHE A 49 -3.53 -0.21 4.14
CA PHE A 49 -4.09 -0.55 2.84
C PHE A 49 -3.13 -0.21 1.69
N ASP A 50 -2.38 0.90 1.79
CA ASP A 50 -1.44 1.31 0.76
C ASP A 50 -0.26 0.34 0.63
N ASP A 51 0.16 -0.28 1.74
CA ASP A 51 1.18 -1.33 1.75
C ASP A 51 0.66 -2.61 1.08
N LEU A 52 -0.61 -2.97 1.28
CA LEU A 52 -1.23 -4.12 0.61
C LEU A 52 -1.32 -3.91 -0.91
N ILE A 53 -1.61 -2.68 -1.36
CA ILE A 53 -1.61 -2.33 -2.78
C ILE A 53 -0.20 -2.43 -3.38
N PHE A 54 0.81 -1.94 -2.65
CA PHE A 54 2.21 -2.11 -3.04
C PHE A 54 2.56 -3.60 -3.22
N TRP A 55 2.23 -4.44 -2.22
CA TRP A 55 2.48 -5.88 -2.28
C TRP A 55 1.75 -6.56 -3.43
N LEU A 56 0.52 -6.16 -3.74
CA LEU A 56 -0.22 -6.66 -4.90
C LEU A 56 0.53 -6.38 -6.21
N TYR A 57 0.97 -5.14 -6.42
CA TYR A 57 1.69 -4.81 -7.65
C TYR A 57 3.04 -5.53 -7.75
N VAL A 58 3.80 -5.59 -6.66
CA VAL A 58 5.10 -6.29 -6.63
C VAL A 58 4.92 -7.78 -6.91
N THR A 59 3.91 -8.42 -6.31
CA THR A 59 3.66 -9.86 -6.54
C THR A 59 3.23 -10.12 -7.97
N CYS A 60 2.37 -9.28 -8.57
CA CYS A 60 2.04 -9.37 -9.99
C CYS A 60 3.30 -9.31 -10.87
N GLU A 61 4.25 -8.42 -10.58
CA GLU A 61 5.50 -8.35 -11.36
C GLU A 61 6.44 -9.53 -11.12
N LEU A 62 6.55 -10.00 -9.89
CA LEU A 62 7.39 -11.16 -9.55
C LEU A 62 6.90 -12.45 -10.23
N PHE A 63 5.58 -12.58 -10.41
CA PHE A 63 4.95 -13.78 -10.96
C PHE A 63 4.39 -13.63 -12.38
N ALA A 64 4.53 -12.46 -13.00
CA ALA A 64 4.16 -12.25 -14.41
C ALA A 64 5.10 -13.04 -15.32
N LYS A 65 4.53 -13.93 -16.14
CA LYS A 65 5.27 -14.71 -17.15
C LYS A 65 5.74 -13.84 -18.32
N GLU A 66 5.02 -12.76 -18.59
CA GLU A 66 5.28 -11.83 -19.67
C GLU A 66 5.85 -10.54 -19.08
N ARG A 67 7.13 -10.27 -19.37
CA ARG A 67 7.81 -9.04 -18.93
C ARG A 67 7.68 -7.99 -20.02
N GLU A 68 6.51 -7.39 -20.16
CA GLU A 68 6.34 -6.19 -20.99
C GLU A 68 7.26 -5.07 -20.45
N PRO A 69 8.01 -4.35 -21.31
CA PRO A 69 8.84 -3.25 -20.86
C PRO A 69 7.97 -2.17 -20.22
N ILE A 70 8.32 -1.84 -18.97
CA ILE A 70 7.55 -0.95 -18.10
C ILE A 70 7.50 0.43 -18.75
N GLN A 71 6.28 0.84 -19.05
CA GLN A 71 5.83 2.13 -19.55
C GLN A 71 6.74 3.30 -19.10
N PRO A 72 7.09 4.24 -20.00
CA PRO A 72 7.95 5.36 -19.63
C PRO A 72 7.28 6.19 -18.53
N LEU A 73 8.03 6.46 -17.46
CA LEU A 73 7.57 7.36 -16.40
C LEU A 73 7.23 8.72 -17.02
N PRO A 74 6.11 9.35 -16.64
CA PRO A 74 5.81 10.72 -17.06
C PRO A 74 6.97 11.63 -16.59
N PRO A 75 7.46 12.56 -17.44
CA PRO A 75 8.50 13.49 -17.05
C PRO A 75 8.02 14.34 -15.87
N THR A 76 8.89 14.48 -14.88
CA THR A 76 8.75 15.37 -13.72
C THR A 76 8.69 16.83 -14.11
#